data_AF-A0A3M1S9K8-F1
#
_entry.id   AF-A0A3M1S9K8-F1
#
_cell.length_a   1.000
_cell.length_b   1.000
_cell.length_c   1.000
_cell.angle_alpha   90.00
_cell.angle_beta   90.00
_cell.angle_gamma   90.00
#
_symmetry.space_group_name_H-M   'P 1'
#
loop_
_entity.id
_entity.type
_entity.pdbx_description
1 polymer ?
#
loop_
_entity_poly.entity_id
_entity_poly.type
_entity_poly.pdbx_seq_one_letter_code
_entity_poly.pdbx_strand_id
1 'polypeptide(L)'
;MSSRSQSIVLSVFVLILLALSVIAQEDPNPDSPVPILISHSKSTRTLAISARSWRGNLPKERITAFPYRSEVVIFVTNLDLMKDEGANAFRVYIQDANGKEFRLPVIDLRPIVGKEWIYALIVQLSDELGHWEEGPQRGDVLMRVSWRGLTSNRTRFSIDYIGGPIEDDPGAVPTPAPIEPPKKLQYPNTQEYVGYRWSGDRLRLLEQATFGPTKALDARIRRIGIRTWLEEQFNAPYPTIPYPNLPLMPSTPPANCNGNPNDVPDDPPDCYRQRYGMYSAQKWFYQEAFYGEAQLRHRVAWALSQIWVISGTDIQQSSHMIAYFQVLARNAFGNWRQLMYEMTLNPGMGEYLDMARSTKNNPNENYAREILQLFNVGLFMLNPDGTYQRDAQGNLIPTYDQNVVNNFTKVFTGWSFCEDTALCPNRTAGAINFKDPMLLRPQNHDLTAKTLLSYPGSSSTMN
;
A
#
# COMPACT_ATOMS: atom_id res chain seq x y z
N MET A 1 -24.24 -10.21 -62.31
CA MET A 1 -23.84 -9.12 -61.39
C MET A 1 -25.00 -8.83 -60.45
N SER A 2 -24.71 -8.64 -59.16
CA SER A 2 -25.62 -8.16 -58.08
C SER A 2 -26.72 -9.14 -57.63
N SER A 3 -27.07 -9.33 -56.35
CA SER A 3 -26.42 -9.06 -55.05
C SER A 3 -27.23 -9.82 -53.97
N ARG A 4 -26.58 -10.04 -52.83
CA ARG A 4 -27.14 -10.21 -51.47
C ARG A 4 -27.88 -11.50 -51.13
N SER A 5 -27.14 -12.39 -50.47
CA SER A 5 -27.63 -13.36 -49.49
C SER A 5 -27.97 -12.66 -48.16
N GLN A 6 -29.16 -12.93 -47.62
CA GLN A 6 -29.45 -12.83 -46.20
C GLN A 6 -30.36 -13.98 -45.78
N SER A 7 -30.02 -14.57 -44.63
CA SER A 7 -30.92 -15.14 -43.60
C SER A 7 -30.82 -16.64 -43.32
N ILE A 8 -30.48 -16.87 -42.04
CA ILE A 8 -30.81 -18.00 -41.14
C ILE A 8 -29.89 -19.22 -41.19
N VAL A 9 -28.98 -19.31 -40.20
CA VAL A 9 -28.83 -20.54 -39.37
C VAL A 9 -28.40 -20.13 -37.94
N LEU A 10 -29.12 -20.69 -36.96
CA LEU A 10 -28.84 -20.71 -35.51
C LEU A 10 -27.37 -20.99 -35.17
N SER A 11 -26.85 -20.34 -34.13
CA SER A 11 -25.68 -20.83 -33.40
C SER A 11 -25.89 -20.64 -31.90
N VAL A 12 -26.26 -21.73 -31.26
CA VAL A 12 -26.25 -21.93 -29.81
C VAL A 12 -24.79 -21.91 -29.35
N PHE A 13 -24.35 -20.82 -28.73
CA PHE A 13 -23.07 -20.80 -28.01
C PHE A 13 -23.32 -21.16 -26.55
N VAL A 14 -23.18 -22.45 -26.23
CA VAL A 14 -22.99 -22.91 -24.85
C VAL A 14 -21.59 -22.45 -24.43
N LEU A 15 -21.55 -21.45 -23.55
CA LEU A 15 -20.34 -21.05 -22.84
C LEU A 15 -19.96 -22.17 -21.86
N ILE A 16 -19.10 -23.10 -22.31
CA ILE A 16 -18.36 -23.99 -21.41
C ILE A 16 -17.33 -23.12 -20.70
N LEU A 17 -17.69 -22.63 -19.51
CA LEU A 17 -16.73 -22.14 -18.52
C LEU A 17 -15.90 -23.35 -18.08
N LEU A 18 -14.74 -23.52 -18.71
CA LEU A 18 -13.66 -24.31 -18.15
C LEU A 18 -13.26 -23.63 -16.84
N ALA A 19 -13.83 -24.10 -15.73
CA ALA A 19 -13.25 -23.94 -14.42
C ALA A 19 -11.88 -24.62 -14.48
N LEU A 20 -10.84 -23.85 -14.80
CA LEU A 20 -9.47 -24.20 -14.46
C LEU A 20 -9.42 -24.15 -12.94
N SER A 21 -9.77 -25.28 -12.32
CA SER A 21 -9.32 -25.59 -10.98
C SER A 21 -7.81 -25.50 -11.02
N VAL A 22 -7.26 -24.39 -10.54
CA VAL A 22 -5.84 -24.31 -10.20
C VAL A 22 -5.68 -25.35 -9.10
N ILE A 23 -5.23 -26.54 -9.50
CA ILE A 23 -4.78 -27.56 -8.55
C ILE A 23 -3.55 -26.93 -7.92
N ALA A 24 -3.74 -26.26 -6.80
CA ALA A 24 -2.65 -25.87 -5.95
C ALA A 24 -1.88 -27.15 -5.64
N GLN A 25 -0.62 -27.22 -6.07
CA GLN A 25 0.24 -28.37 -5.81
C GLN A 25 0.17 -28.68 -4.31
N GLU A 26 -0.34 -29.86 -3.96
CA GLU A 26 -0.37 -30.32 -2.58
C GLU A 26 1.08 -30.49 -2.12
N ASP A 27 1.52 -29.56 -1.28
CA ASP A 27 2.78 -29.65 -0.58
C ASP A 27 2.53 -30.39 0.74
N PRO A 28 3.11 -31.58 0.96
CA PRO A 28 2.93 -32.33 2.19
C PRO A 28 3.51 -31.60 3.42
N ASN A 29 4.36 -30.57 3.23
CA ASN A 29 4.80 -29.69 4.31
C ASN A 29 4.75 -28.21 3.88
N PRO A 30 3.74 -27.43 4.30
CA PRO A 30 3.64 -26.03 3.91
C PRO A 30 4.70 -25.11 4.56
N ASP A 31 5.56 -25.63 5.46
CA ASP A 31 6.56 -24.84 6.17
C ASP A 31 7.91 -24.80 5.42
N SER A 32 8.20 -23.67 4.78
CA SER A 32 9.45 -23.45 4.04
C SER A 32 10.70 -23.41 4.96
N PRO A 33 11.88 -23.89 4.53
CA PRO A 33 13.13 -23.71 5.27
C PRO A 33 13.62 -22.25 5.22
N VAL A 34 14.36 -21.82 6.25
CA VAL A 34 14.93 -20.46 6.28
C VAL A 34 16.11 -20.39 5.31
N PRO A 35 16.13 -19.48 4.32
CA PRO A 35 17.25 -19.37 3.38
C PRO A 35 18.55 -18.99 4.11
N ILE A 36 19.69 -19.41 3.59
CA ILE A 36 21.00 -19.03 4.13
C ILE A 36 21.79 -18.32 3.03
N LEU A 37 22.14 -17.07 3.27
CA LEU A 37 23.00 -16.27 2.40
C LEU A 37 24.45 -16.69 2.64
N ILE A 38 25.11 -17.13 1.57
CA ILE A 38 26.46 -17.69 1.64
C ILE A 38 27.47 -16.56 1.80
N SER A 39 28.29 -16.67 2.86
CA SER A 39 29.43 -15.79 3.09
C SER A 39 30.74 -16.49 2.72
N HIS A 40 31.83 -15.74 2.81
CA HIS A 40 33.18 -16.29 2.78
C HIS A 40 33.40 -17.25 3.96
N SER A 41 34.31 -18.21 3.81
CA SER A 41 34.64 -19.20 4.84
C SER A 41 35.22 -18.64 6.13
N LYS A 42 35.91 -17.49 6.05
CA LYS A 42 36.60 -16.85 7.19
C LYS A 42 36.04 -15.46 7.53
N SER A 43 34.91 -15.08 6.94
CA SER A 43 34.30 -13.77 7.13
C SER A 43 32.80 -13.81 6.85
N THR A 44 32.05 -12.98 7.57
CA THR A 44 30.62 -12.67 7.33
C THR A 44 30.36 -11.94 6.01
N ARG A 45 31.39 -11.65 5.19
CA ARG A 45 31.24 -11.01 3.88
C ARG A 45 30.56 -11.94 2.89
N THR A 46 29.55 -11.41 2.21
CA THR A 46 28.77 -12.08 1.16
C THR A 46 29.70 -12.64 0.08
N LEU A 47 29.54 -13.90 -0.28
CA LEU A 47 30.20 -14.46 -1.46
C LEU A 47 29.52 -13.88 -2.70
N ALA A 48 30.25 -13.07 -3.47
CA ALA A 48 29.69 -12.38 -4.64
C ALA A 48 30.70 -12.25 -5.78
N ILE A 49 30.18 -12.14 -7.00
CA ILE A 49 30.96 -11.91 -8.23
C ILE A 49 30.17 -11.03 -9.21
N SER A 50 30.84 -10.27 -10.07
CA SER A 50 30.15 -9.53 -11.14
C SER A 50 29.43 -10.50 -12.08
N ALA A 51 28.17 -10.19 -12.44
CA ALA A 51 27.38 -11.02 -13.36
C ALA A 51 28.08 -11.24 -14.70
N ARG A 52 28.82 -10.24 -15.20
CA ARG A 52 29.60 -10.32 -16.45
C ARG A 52 30.74 -11.35 -16.39
N SER A 53 31.31 -11.55 -15.20
CA SER A 53 32.45 -12.45 -14.97
C SER A 53 32.03 -13.84 -14.53
N TRP A 54 30.77 -14.05 -14.17
CA TRP A 54 30.28 -15.32 -13.67
C TRP A 54 30.13 -16.35 -14.81
N ARG A 55 30.38 -17.63 -14.48
CA ARG A 55 30.44 -18.75 -15.43
C ARG A 55 29.71 -20.00 -14.92
N GLY A 56 28.70 -19.83 -14.06
CA GLY A 56 27.82 -20.93 -13.60
C GLY A 56 28.31 -21.72 -12.37
N ASN A 57 29.55 -21.51 -11.92
CA ASN A 57 30.15 -22.18 -10.77
C ASN A 57 30.29 -21.24 -9.57
N LEU A 58 30.53 -21.78 -8.38
CA LEU A 58 30.92 -20.97 -7.22
C LEU A 58 32.25 -20.24 -7.49
N PRO A 59 32.35 -18.94 -7.24
CA PRO A 59 33.58 -18.18 -7.44
C PRO A 59 34.60 -18.49 -6.34
N LYS A 60 35.87 -18.17 -6.60
CA LYS A 60 36.88 -18.11 -5.53
C LYS A 60 36.56 -16.94 -4.59
N GLU A 61 36.78 -17.14 -3.30
CA GLU A 61 36.59 -16.09 -2.29
C GLU A 61 37.55 -14.92 -2.54
N ARG A 62 36.98 -13.75 -2.86
CA ARG A 62 37.75 -12.51 -3.03
C ARG A 62 36.94 -11.31 -2.53
N ILE A 63 37.49 -10.60 -1.55
CA ILE A 63 36.86 -9.37 -1.06
C ILE A 63 36.90 -8.33 -2.18
N THR A 64 35.73 -7.87 -2.60
CA THR A 64 35.55 -6.98 -3.74
C THR A 64 34.41 -6.02 -3.44
N ALA A 65 34.55 -4.75 -3.83
CA ALA A 65 33.43 -3.81 -3.88
C ALA A 65 32.85 -3.76 -5.30
N PHE A 66 31.54 -3.55 -5.39
CA PHE A 66 30.82 -3.57 -6.65
C PHE A 66 30.24 -2.18 -6.95
N PRO A 67 30.40 -1.66 -8.19
CA PRO A 67 29.84 -0.37 -8.53
C PRO A 67 28.33 -0.31 -8.34
N TYR A 68 27.80 0.81 -7.83
CA TYR A 68 26.36 1.05 -7.83
C TYR A 68 25.80 0.98 -9.26
N ARG A 69 24.56 0.48 -9.40
CA ARG A 69 23.87 0.14 -10.66
C ARG A 69 24.51 -0.99 -11.48
N SER A 70 25.49 -1.71 -10.95
CA SER A 70 26.00 -2.92 -11.58
C SER A 70 25.16 -4.15 -11.23
N GLU A 71 25.32 -5.22 -12.03
CA GLU A 71 24.74 -6.53 -11.75
C GLU A 71 25.76 -7.43 -11.06
N VAL A 72 25.34 -8.05 -9.97
CA VAL A 72 26.14 -8.97 -9.16
C VAL A 72 25.44 -10.30 -8.98
N VAL A 73 26.22 -11.34 -8.78
CA VAL A 73 25.73 -12.68 -8.46
C VAL A 73 26.06 -12.98 -7.01
N ILE A 74 25.04 -13.28 -6.22
CA ILE A 74 25.15 -13.75 -4.83
C ILE A 74 24.65 -15.20 -4.73
N PHE A 75 25.00 -15.92 -3.66
CA PHE A 75 24.70 -17.34 -3.54
C PHE A 75 23.89 -17.66 -2.27
N VAL A 76 22.87 -18.50 -2.41
CA VAL A 76 21.94 -18.87 -1.34
C VAL A 76 21.76 -20.38 -1.29
N THR A 77 21.58 -20.93 -0.10
CA THR A 77 21.30 -22.35 0.15
C THR A 77 20.11 -22.50 1.10
N ASN A 78 19.75 -23.74 1.41
CA ASN A 78 18.62 -24.12 2.27
C ASN A 78 17.26 -23.67 1.69
N LEU A 79 17.07 -23.95 0.40
CA LEU A 79 15.89 -23.63 -0.38
C LEU A 79 15.17 -24.92 -0.79
N ASP A 80 13.84 -24.89 -0.82
CA ASP A 80 12.96 -25.97 -1.29
C ASP A 80 11.97 -25.38 -2.31
N LEU A 81 12.47 -25.18 -3.53
CA LEU A 81 11.75 -24.49 -4.61
C LEU A 81 10.63 -25.37 -5.18
N MET A 82 9.47 -24.79 -5.41
CA MET A 82 8.41 -25.45 -6.19
C MET A 82 8.78 -25.52 -7.66
N LYS A 83 8.14 -26.45 -8.38
CA LYS A 83 8.13 -26.46 -9.84
C LYS A 83 7.59 -25.10 -10.31
N ASP A 84 8.40 -24.37 -11.07
CA ASP A 84 8.12 -23.00 -11.57
C ASP A 84 8.39 -21.83 -10.60
N GLU A 85 8.97 -22.08 -9.42
CA GLU A 85 9.44 -21.01 -8.54
C GLU A 85 10.82 -20.48 -8.98
N GLY A 86 10.90 -19.19 -9.31
CA GLY A 86 12.08 -18.57 -9.88
C GLY A 86 12.51 -17.27 -9.19
N ALA A 87 13.25 -16.43 -9.90
CA ALA A 87 13.81 -15.16 -9.41
C ALA A 87 12.78 -14.23 -8.75
N ASN A 88 11.54 -14.24 -9.27
CA ASN A 88 10.43 -13.44 -8.77
C ASN A 88 10.02 -13.76 -7.32
N ALA A 89 10.33 -14.96 -6.82
CA ALA A 89 10.05 -15.41 -5.46
C ALA A 89 11.04 -14.88 -4.42
N PHE A 90 12.10 -14.21 -4.86
CA PHE A 90 13.16 -13.68 -4.00
C PHE A 90 13.11 -12.16 -3.92
N ARG A 91 13.50 -11.65 -2.75
CA ARG A 91 13.74 -10.23 -2.50
C ARG A 91 15.12 -10.09 -1.86
N VAL A 92 15.89 -9.11 -2.29
CA VAL A 92 17.21 -8.83 -1.70
C VAL A 92 17.14 -7.44 -1.08
N TYR A 93 17.55 -7.35 0.17
CA TYR A 93 17.59 -6.09 0.91
C TYR A 93 19.01 -5.79 1.33
N ILE A 94 19.34 -4.49 1.34
CA ILE A 94 20.55 -3.98 1.99
C ILE A 94 20.15 -2.93 3.02
N GLN A 95 20.86 -2.90 4.14
CA GLN A 95 20.73 -1.87 5.15
C GLN A 95 22.05 -1.09 5.23
N ASP A 96 21.97 0.24 5.23
CA ASP A 96 23.13 1.10 5.47
C ASP A 96 23.36 1.39 6.97
N ALA A 97 24.42 2.12 7.28
CA ALA A 97 24.80 2.42 8.67
C ALA A 97 23.81 3.34 9.40
N ASN A 98 22.95 4.06 8.68
CA ASN A 98 21.87 4.87 9.27
C ASN A 98 20.61 4.02 9.55
N GLY A 99 20.67 2.72 9.29
CA GLY A 99 19.55 1.81 9.46
C GLY A 99 18.55 1.82 8.30
N LYS A 100 18.85 2.54 7.21
CA LYS A 100 17.98 2.70 6.05
C LYS A 100 18.03 1.44 5.19
N GLU A 101 16.87 0.87 4.90
CA GLU A 101 16.75 -0.32 4.05
C GLU A 101 16.44 0.04 2.60
N PHE A 102 17.05 -0.71 1.67
CA PHE A 102 16.85 -0.61 0.23
C PHE A 102 16.58 -1.98 -0.34
N ARG A 103 15.63 -2.04 -1.29
CA ARG A 103 15.31 -3.27 -2.02
C ARG A 103 16.04 -3.30 -3.35
N LEU A 104 16.72 -4.41 -3.62
CA LEU A 104 17.45 -4.66 -4.85
C LEU A 104 16.66 -5.61 -5.76
N PRO A 105 16.51 -5.29 -7.07
CA PRO A 105 15.87 -6.17 -8.04
C PRO A 105 16.62 -7.50 -8.17
N VAL A 106 15.87 -8.60 -8.20
CA VAL A 106 16.38 -9.94 -8.54
C VAL A 106 16.04 -10.22 -9.99
N ILE A 107 17.08 -10.31 -10.82
CA ILE A 107 16.97 -10.45 -12.28
C ILE A 107 16.80 -11.91 -12.68
N ASP A 108 17.54 -12.82 -12.04
CA ASP A 108 17.57 -14.23 -12.42
C ASP A 108 17.95 -15.13 -11.23
N LEU A 109 17.59 -16.41 -11.31
CA LEU A 109 17.89 -17.45 -10.33
C LEU A 109 18.35 -18.71 -11.07
N ARG A 110 19.53 -19.22 -10.73
CA ARG A 110 20.07 -20.44 -11.36
C ARG A 110 20.69 -21.39 -10.34
N PRO A 111 20.47 -22.71 -10.44
CA PRO A 111 21.21 -23.67 -9.63
C PRO A 111 22.70 -23.68 -10.01
N ILE A 112 23.56 -23.99 -9.04
CA ILE A 112 24.99 -24.17 -9.29
C ILE A 112 25.25 -25.55 -9.89
N VAL A 113 26.03 -25.58 -10.98
CA VAL A 113 26.41 -26.82 -11.65
C VAL A 113 27.16 -27.74 -10.66
N GLY A 114 26.65 -28.95 -10.48
CA GLY A 114 27.22 -29.94 -9.55
C GLY A 114 26.93 -29.69 -8.06
N LYS A 115 26.19 -28.63 -7.72
CA LYS A 115 25.73 -28.29 -6.36
C LYS A 115 24.32 -27.72 -6.39
N GLU A 116 23.36 -28.51 -6.84
CA GLU A 116 21.98 -28.07 -7.13
C GLU A 116 21.19 -27.58 -5.90
N TRP A 117 21.69 -27.81 -4.68
CA TRP A 117 21.14 -27.23 -3.44
C TRP A 117 21.62 -25.79 -3.16
N ILE A 118 22.51 -25.26 -4.00
CA ILE A 118 22.97 -23.87 -3.96
C ILE A 118 22.47 -23.17 -5.21
N TYR A 119 21.93 -21.97 -5.02
CA TYR A 119 21.39 -21.14 -6.07
C TYR A 119 22.15 -19.82 -6.17
N ALA A 120 22.42 -19.41 -7.39
CA ALA A 120 22.93 -18.10 -7.75
C ALA A 120 21.77 -17.15 -8.04
N LEU A 121 21.72 -16.03 -7.32
CA LEU A 121 20.80 -14.92 -7.55
C LEU A 121 21.54 -13.81 -8.28
N ILE A 122 21.05 -13.40 -9.45
CA ILE A 122 21.54 -12.23 -10.17
C ILE A 122 20.76 -11.01 -9.65
N VAL A 123 21.45 -10.03 -9.10
CA VAL A 123 20.88 -8.89 -8.40
C VAL A 123 21.38 -7.59 -9.04
N GLN A 124 20.48 -6.65 -9.27
CA GLN A 124 20.84 -5.31 -9.72
C GLN A 124 21.06 -4.39 -8.52
N LEU A 125 22.23 -3.75 -8.44
CA LEU A 125 22.58 -2.85 -7.33
C LEU A 125 21.97 -1.46 -7.52
N SER A 126 20.64 -1.36 -7.60
CA SER A 126 19.91 -0.09 -7.68
C SER A 126 18.61 -0.15 -6.88
N ASP A 127 18.26 0.95 -6.22
CA ASP A 127 16.95 1.09 -5.55
C ASP A 127 15.86 1.35 -6.60
N GLU A 128 15.06 0.33 -6.89
CA GLU A 128 13.97 0.37 -7.88
C GLU A 128 12.71 1.05 -7.34
N LEU A 129 12.50 1.02 -6.03
CA LEU A 129 11.28 1.58 -5.43
C LEU A 129 11.34 3.11 -5.34
N GLY A 130 12.53 3.71 -5.45
CA GLY A 130 12.74 5.15 -5.24
C GLY A 130 12.19 5.59 -3.88
N HIS A 131 12.19 4.69 -2.89
CA HIS A 131 11.57 4.92 -1.59
C HIS A 131 12.23 6.12 -0.87
N TRP A 132 13.46 6.41 -1.26
CA TRP A 132 14.25 7.51 -0.77
C TRP A 132 14.78 8.36 -1.92
N GLU A 133 14.75 9.68 -1.77
CA GLU A 133 15.28 10.62 -2.77
C GLU A 133 16.78 10.38 -3.06
N GLU A 134 17.52 9.89 -2.07
CA GLU A 134 18.93 9.51 -2.17
C GLU A 134 19.10 7.98 -2.02
N GLY A 135 19.97 7.39 -2.85
CA GLY A 135 20.31 5.96 -2.82
C GLY A 135 21.08 5.53 -1.56
N PRO A 136 21.51 4.25 -1.47
CA PRO A 136 22.25 3.74 -0.33
C PRO A 136 23.60 4.45 -0.16
N GLN A 137 23.99 4.69 1.09
CA GLN A 137 25.35 5.10 1.41
C GLN A 137 26.35 4.13 0.77
N ARG A 138 27.45 4.69 0.28
CA ARG A 138 28.54 3.90 -0.30
C ARG A 138 29.40 3.31 0.81
N GLY A 139 30.06 2.20 0.52
CA GLY A 139 30.80 1.42 1.50
C GLY A 139 30.13 0.09 1.85
N ASP A 140 30.42 -0.40 3.05
CA ASP A 140 29.85 -1.62 3.60
C ASP A 140 28.37 -1.40 4.00
N VAL A 141 27.55 -2.37 3.63
CA VAL A 141 26.12 -2.52 3.97
C VAL A 141 25.86 -3.94 4.44
N LEU A 142 24.74 -4.17 5.12
CA LEU A 142 24.30 -5.52 5.50
C LEU A 142 23.23 -6.01 4.53
N MET A 143 23.52 -7.11 3.85
CA MET A 143 22.67 -7.73 2.84
C MET A 143 21.91 -8.91 3.42
N ARG A 144 20.63 -9.04 3.07
CA ARG A 144 19.81 -10.22 3.36
C ARG A 144 18.98 -10.63 2.16
N VAL A 145 18.69 -11.92 2.06
CA VAL A 145 17.78 -12.49 1.08
C VAL A 145 16.52 -12.91 1.79
N SER A 146 15.37 -12.48 1.28
CA SER A 146 14.07 -12.99 1.70
C SER A 146 13.54 -13.91 0.62
N TRP A 147 13.14 -15.10 1.03
CA TRP A 147 12.47 -16.07 0.19
C TRP A 147 11.28 -16.55 0.99
N ARG A 148 10.08 -16.44 0.41
CA ARG A 148 8.87 -16.90 1.09
C ARG A 148 8.79 -16.39 2.54
N GLY A 149 9.08 -15.10 2.76
CA GLY A 149 8.98 -14.38 4.05
C GLY A 149 9.87 -14.86 5.16
N LEU A 150 10.74 -15.80 4.86
CA LEU A 150 11.84 -16.16 5.69
C LEU A 150 13.05 -15.35 5.22
N THR A 151 13.68 -14.68 6.18
CA THR A 151 14.86 -13.86 5.92
C THR A 151 16.10 -14.68 6.23
N SER A 152 17.10 -14.59 5.37
CA SER A 152 18.40 -15.18 5.62
C SER A 152 19.11 -14.50 6.79
N ASN A 153 20.22 -15.11 7.23
CA ASN A 153 21.27 -14.38 7.91
C ASN A 153 21.68 -13.14 7.09
N ARG A 154 22.15 -12.10 7.78
CA ARG A 154 22.72 -10.91 7.15
C ARG A 154 24.22 -11.09 6.96
N THR A 155 24.71 -10.68 5.81
CA THR A 155 26.14 -10.72 5.46
C THR A 155 26.60 -9.35 5.01
N ARG A 156 27.87 -9.04 5.25
CA ARG A 156 28.46 -7.78 4.84
C ARG A 156 28.68 -7.73 3.33
N PHE A 157 28.30 -6.64 2.69
CA PHE A 157 28.46 -6.42 1.25
C PHE A 157 29.00 -5.02 0.99
N SER A 158 29.78 -4.80 -0.07
CA SER A 158 30.46 -3.52 -0.32
C SER A 158 30.00 -2.89 -1.64
N ILE A 159 29.49 -1.66 -1.58
CA ILE A 159 29.08 -0.84 -2.73
C ILE A 159 30.11 0.26 -2.96
N ASP A 160 30.64 0.35 -4.18
CA ASP A 160 31.70 1.26 -4.65
C ASP A 160 33.07 1.09 -3.95
N TYR A 161 33.14 1.09 -2.62
CA TYR A 161 34.36 0.84 -1.85
C TYR A 161 34.14 -0.10 -0.65
N ILE A 162 35.23 -0.62 -0.09
CA ILE A 162 35.21 -1.54 1.06
C ILE A 162 35.36 -0.72 2.35
N GLY A 163 34.54 -1.04 3.36
CA GLY A 163 34.57 -0.38 4.67
C GLY A 163 33.44 0.63 4.86
N GLY A 164 33.28 1.13 6.08
CA GLY A 164 32.16 2.00 6.46
C GLY A 164 31.80 1.78 7.93
N PRO A 165 30.87 2.59 8.49
CA PRO A 165 30.56 2.55 9.91
C PRO A 165 29.60 1.41 10.31
N ILE A 166 29.05 0.65 9.36
CA ILE A 166 28.13 -0.44 9.68
C ILE A 166 28.86 -1.59 10.39
N GLU A 167 28.30 -2.07 11.49
CA GLU A 167 28.77 -3.25 12.23
C GLU A 167 28.00 -4.50 11.80
N ASP A 168 28.57 -5.69 12.03
CA ASP A 168 27.84 -6.93 11.80
C ASP A 168 26.80 -7.15 12.91
N ASP A 169 25.76 -7.94 12.63
CA ASP A 169 24.76 -8.26 13.64
C ASP A 169 25.40 -9.00 14.84
N PRO A 170 24.92 -8.76 16.08
CA PRO A 170 25.39 -9.49 17.25
C PRO A 170 25.31 -11.01 17.05
N GLY A 171 26.46 -11.70 17.18
CA GLY A 171 26.53 -13.15 17.00
C GLY A 171 26.61 -13.61 15.54
N ALA A 172 26.80 -12.70 14.57
CA ALA A 172 27.05 -13.07 13.19
C ALA A 172 28.30 -13.95 13.06
N VAL A 173 28.16 -15.06 12.32
CA VAL A 173 29.23 -16.02 12.05
C VAL A 173 29.31 -16.30 10.55
N PRO A 174 30.48 -16.69 10.02
CA PRO A 174 30.61 -17.11 8.63
C PRO A 174 29.67 -18.27 8.26
N THR A 175 29.00 -18.17 7.12
CA THR A 175 28.10 -19.15 6.52
C THR A 175 28.62 -19.62 5.16
N PRO A 176 29.74 -20.37 5.10
CA PRO A 176 30.33 -20.82 3.84
C PRO A 176 29.41 -21.74 3.03
N ALA A 177 29.68 -21.83 1.73
CA ALA A 177 28.97 -22.72 0.82
C ALA A 177 29.05 -24.18 1.32
N PRO A 178 27.91 -24.87 1.54
CA PRO A 178 27.95 -26.23 2.05
C PRO A 178 28.47 -27.22 1.01
N ILE A 179 29.24 -28.21 1.49
CA ILE A 179 29.83 -29.25 0.63
C ILE A 179 28.77 -30.29 0.23
N GLU A 180 27.81 -30.53 1.11
CA GLU A 180 26.69 -31.46 0.94
C GLU A 180 25.35 -30.70 1.05
N PRO A 181 24.24 -31.28 0.57
CA PRO A 181 22.92 -30.69 0.79
C PRO A 181 22.67 -30.48 2.29
N PRO A 182 22.12 -29.32 2.70
CA PRO A 182 21.79 -29.10 4.10
C PRO A 182 20.82 -30.18 4.59
N LYS A 183 21.13 -30.79 5.73
CA LYS A 183 20.18 -31.68 6.42
C LYS A 183 18.96 -30.85 6.79
N LYS A 184 17.74 -31.38 6.60
CA LYS A 184 16.50 -30.74 7.07
C LYS A 184 16.58 -30.55 8.59
N LEU A 185 17.01 -29.37 9.02
CA LEU A 185 17.24 -29.02 10.42
C LEU A 185 15.98 -28.42 11.04
N GLN A 186 15.79 -28.70 12.33
CA GLN A 186 14.72 -28.14 13.15
C GLN A 186 14.75 -26.61 13.12
N TYR A 187 13.59 -26.04 12.88
CA TYR A 187 13.41 -24.62 12.62
C TYR A 187 13.82 -23.75 13.83
N PRO A 188 14.57 -22.66 13.61
CA PRO A 188 14.96 -21.74 14.68
C PRO A 188 13.74 -21.01 15.25
N ASN A 189 13.76 -20.74 16.57
CA ASN A 189 12.70 -20.06 17.30
C ASN A 189 12.79 -18.54 17.10
N THR A 190 12.56 -18.07 15.87
CA THR A 190 12.48 -16.63 15.55
C THR A 190 11.03 -16.15 15.65
N GLN A 191 10.84 -14.85 15.87
CA GLN A 191 9.49 -14.22 15.86
C GLN A 191 8.78 -14.35 14.50
N GLU A 192 9.51 -14.70 13.44
CA GLU A 192 9.01 -14.79 12.06
C GLU A 192 8.66 -16.22 11.65
N TYR A 193 8.91 -17.21 12.51
CA TYR A 193 8.63 -18.61 12.21
C TYR A 193 7.13 -18.89 12.14
N VAL A 194 6.66 -19.45 11.02
CA VAL A 194 5.23 -19.69 10.71
C VAL A 194 4.80 -21.16 10.84
N GLY A 195 5.33 -21.92 11.80
CA GLY A 195 4.94 -23.32 12.00
C GLY A 195 3.62 -23.54 12.76
N TYR A 196 3.23 -24.81 12.95
CA TYR A 196 2.02 -25.22 13.67
C TYR A 196 1.85 -24.57 15.05
N ARG A 197 2.96 -24.41 15.79
CA ARG A 197 3.00 -23.76 17.11
C ARG A 197 2.46 -22.33 17.10
N TRP A 198 2.61 -21.61 15.98
CA TRP A 198 2.25 -20.18 15.85
C TRP A 198 0.97 -19.96 15.02
N SER A 199 0.17 -21.01 14.84
CA SER A 199 -1.06 -20.95 14.04
C SER A 199 -2.09 -19.93 14.55
N GLY A 200 -2.22 -19.77 15.86
CA GLY A 200 -3.12 -18.77 16.46
C GLY A 200 -2.74 -17.33 16.09
N ASP A 201 -1.45 -17.00 16.08
CA ASP A 201 -0.98 -15.65 15.75
C ASP A 201 -1.20 -15.30 14.27
N ARG A 202 -1.04 -16.28 13.36
CA ARG A 202 -1.33 -16.07 11.93
C ARG A 202 -2.81 -15.82 11.68
N LEU A 203 -3.69 -16.60 12.31
CA LEU A 203 -5.14 -16.41 12.16
C LEU A 203 -5.57 -15.06 12.72
N ARG A 204 -5.07 -14.68 13.90
CA ARG A 204 -5.30 -13.36 14.47
C ARG A 204 -4.81 -12.23 13.55
N LEU A 205 -3.62 -12.38 12.95
CA LEU A 205 -3.13 -11.42 11.97
C LEU A 205 -4.12 -11.31 10.80
N LEU A 206 -4.56 -12.42 10.22
CA LEU A 206 -5.50 -12.42 9.10
C LEU A 206 -6.84 -11.77 9.46
N GLU A 207 -7.36 -11.98 10.67
CA GLU A 207 -8.59 -11.31 11.15
C GLU A 207 -8.44 -9.79 11.24
N GLN A 208 -7.24 -9.30 11.55
CA GLN A 208 -6.98 -7.85 11.69
C GLN A 208 -6.63 -7.21 10.35
N ALA A 209 -5.79 -7.89 9.56
CA ALA A 209 -5.16 -7.37 8.34
C ALA A 209 -5.97 -7.64 7.05
N THR A 210 -7.05 -8.42 7.12
CA THR A 210 -7.91 -8.75 5.97
C THR A 210 -9.39 -8.62 6.34
N PHE A 211 -10.30 -8.94 5.42
CA PHE A 211 -11.74 -9.05 5.70
C PHE A 211 -12.17 -10.45 6.18
N GLY A 212 -11.22 -11.33 6.45
CA GLY A 212 -11.44 -12.61 7.12
C GLY A 212 -10.43 -13.67 6.71
N PRO A 213 -9.98 -14.53 7.63
CA PRO A 213 -9.07 -15.62 7.31
C PRO A 213 -9.73 -16.63 6.36
N THR A 214 -8.99 -17.09 5.35
CA THR A 214 -9.38 -18.22 4.50
C THR A 214 -8.32 -19.32 4.59
N LYS A 215 -8.70 -20.57 4.27
CA LYS A 215 -7.73 -21.69 4.21
C LYS A 215 -6.59 -21.40 3.22
N ALA A 216 -6.91 -20.74 2.10
CA ALA A 216 -5.92 -20.36 1.09
C ALA A 216 -4.93 -19.30 1.62
N LEU A 217 -5.43 -18.28 2.34
CA LEU A 217 -4.58 -17.25 2.96
C LEU A 217 -3.69 -17.83 4.07
N ASP A 218 -4.23 -18.70 4.93
CA ASP A 218 -3.41 -19.37 5.97
C ASP A 218 -2.34 -20.24 5.33
N ALA A 219 -2.68 -21.05 4.31
CA ALA A 219 -1.72 -21.85 3.58
C ALA A 219 -0.65 -20.99 2.87
N ARG A 220 -1.06 -19.84 2.31
CA ARG A 220 -0.14 -18.87 1.71
C ARG A 220 0.86 -18.37 2.75
N ILE A 221 0.41 -17.85 3.90
CA ILE A 221 1.29 -17.33 4.95
C ILE A 221 2.19 -18.41 5.54
N ARG A 222 1.73 -19.67 5.69
CA ARG A 222 2.62 -20.78 6.09
C ARG A 222 3.76 -20.96 5.11
N ARG A 223 3.43 -20.92 3.81
CA ARG A 223 4.41 -21.07 2.74
C ARG A 223 5.36 -19.89 2.71
N ILE A 224 4.84 -18.67 2.76
CA ILE A 224 5.57 -17.43 2.48
C ILE A 224 5.86 -16.52 3.67
N GLY A 225 5.62 -16.94 4.91
CA GLY A 225 5.84 -16.09 6.08
C GLY A 225 4.95 -14.84 6.14
N ILE A 226 4.92 -14.22 7.32
CA ILE A 226 4.13 -12.99 7.54
C ILE A 226 4.77 -11.79 6.81
N ARG A 227 6.10 -11.63 6.87
CA ARG A 227 6.78 -10.47 6.29
C ARG A 227 6.63 -10.40 4.77
N THR A 228 6.87 -11.48 4.04
CA THR A 228 6.67 -11.45 2.58
C THR A 228 5.20 -11.33 2.22
N TRP A 229 4.27 -11.89 3.01
CA TRP A 229 2.85 -11.61 2.78
C TRP A 229 2.54 -10.11 2.92
N LEU A 230 3.06 -9.44 3.96
CA LEU A 230 2.91 -7.99 4.09
C LEU A 230 3.56 -7.22 2.92
N GLU A 231 4.75 -7.61 2.49
CA GLU A 231 5.41 -7.03 1.32
C GLU A 231 4.60 -7.23 0.03
N GLU A 232 3.99 -8.41 -0.17
CA GLU A 232 3.05 -8.65 -1.28
C GLU A 232 1.87 -7.70 -1.19
N GLN A 233 1.28 -7.54 0.00
CA GLN A 233 0.14 -6.66 0.20
C GLN A 233 0.48 -5.17 -0.02
N PHE A 234 1.67 -4.71 0.36
CA PHE A 234 2.12 -3.34 0.10
C PHE A 234 2.29 -3.06 -1.40
N ASN A 235 2.78 -4.05 -2.15
CA ASN A 235 3.09 -3.94 -3.59
C ASN A 235 1.96 -4.40 -4.51
N ALA A 236 0.89 -5.01 -3.97
CA ALA A 236 -0.19 -5.55 -4.77
C ALA A 236 -0.89 -4.45 -5.57
N PRO A 237 -1.16 -4.66 -6.87
CA PRO A 237 -2.02 -3.78 -7.64
C PRO A 237 -3.38 -3.63 -6.95
N TYR A 238 -3.90 -2.41 -6.93
CA TYR A 238 -5.17 -2.12 -6.30
C TYR A 238 -5.98 -1.10 -7.10
N PRO A 239 -7.29 -1.31 -7.27
CA PRO A 239 -8.06 -2.46 -6.77
C PRO A 239 -7.86 -3.70 -7.67
N THR A 240 -8.18 -4.87 -7.12
CA THR A 240 -8.23 -6.12 -7.91
C THR A 240 -9.43 -6.09 -8.86
N ILE A 241 -10.58 -5.66 -8.34
CA ILE A 241 -11.81 -5.45 -9.08
C ILE A 241 -11.87 -3.96 -9.45
N PRO A 242 -11.86 -3.61 -10.75
CA PRO A 242 -11.88 -2.21 -11.17
C PRO A 242 -13.04 -1.43 -10.54
N TYR A 243 -12.76 -0.18 -10.17
CA TYR A 243 -13.80 0.72 -9.67
C TYR A 243 -14.96 0.84 -10.67
N PRO A 244 -16.22 0.96 -10.20
CA PRO A 244 -17.34 1.22 -11.08
C PRO A 244 -17.15 2.57 -11.78
N ASN A 245 -17.18 2.59 -13.10
CA ASN A 245 -17.11 3.84 -13.87
C ASN A 245 -18.52 4.46 -13.99
N LEU A 246 -18.97 5.10 -12.92
CA LEU A 246 -20.28 5.76 -12.87
C LEU A 246 -20.16 7.22 -13.32
N PRO A 247 -21.01 7.73 -14.23
CA PRO A 247 -21.00 9.14 -14.59
C PRO A 247 -21.40 10.02 -13.40
N LEU A 248 -21.04 11.31 -13.45
CA LEU A 248 -21.66 12.30 -12.57
C LEU A 248 -23.11 12.51 -13.02
N MET A 249 -24.02 12.60 -12.06
CA MET A 249 -25.43 12.83 -12.33
C MET A 249 -25.88 14.15 -11.68
N PRO A 250 -26.88 14.85 -12.26
CA PRO A 250 -27.52 16.00 -11.62
C PRO A 250 -28.02 15.65 -10.22
N SER A 251 -27.97 16.58 -9.25
CA SER A 251 -28.41 16.31 -7.87
C SER A 251 -29.89 15.93 -7.77
N THR A 252 -30.73 16.48 -8.64
CA THR A 252 -32.14 16.09 -8.76
C THR A 252 -32.28 14.98 -9.79
N PRO A 253 -32.79 13.79 -9.41
CA PRO A 253 -33.03 12.72 -10.37
C PRO A 253 -34.07 13.11 -11.42
N PRO A 254 -33.88 12.75 -12.70
CA PRO A 254 -34.89 12.95 -13.74
C PRO A 254 -36.08 11.99 -13.53
N ALA A 255 -37.22 12.30 -14.13
CA ALA A 255 -38.47 11.55 -13.96
C ALA A 255 -38.35 10.06 -14.34
N ASN A 256 -37.48 9.72 -15.31
CA ASN A 256 -37.21 8.34 -15.74
C ASN A 256 -36.00 7.70 -15.02
N CYS A 257 -35.59 8.21 -13.86
CA CYS A 257 -34.53 7.63 -13.04
C CYS A 257 -34.74 8.03 -11.57
N ASN A 258 -35.96 7.90 -11.07
CA ASN A 258 -36.36 8.39 -9.75
C ASN A 258 -36.75 7.27 -8.78
N GLY A 259 -36.78 6.01 -9.24
CA GLY A 259 -37.08 4.85 -8.40
C GLY A 259 -38.52 4.81 -7.89
N ASN A 260 -39.42 5.65 -8.40
CA ASN A 260 -40.83 5.65 -8.01
C ASN A 260 -41.60 4.62 -8.87
N PRO A 261 -42.13 3.53 -8.27
CA PRO A 261 -42.85 2.50 -9.03
C PRO A 261 -44.19 2.99 -9.61
N ASN A 262 -44.68 4.17 -9.19
CA ASN A 262 -45.93 4.76 -9.66
C ASN A 262 -45.72 5.82 -10.78
N ASP A 263 -44.49 6.06 -11.21
CA ASP A 263 -44.14 7.03 -12.26
C ASP A 263 -43.69 6.32 -13.56
N VAL A 264 -43.17 7.09 -14.52
CA VAL A 264 -42.47 6.56 -15.70
C VAL A 264 -41.38 5.57 -15.22
N PRO A 265 -41.36 4.33 -15.75
CA PRO A 265 -40.34 3.36 -15.37
C PRO A 265 -38.92 3.90 -15.55
N ASP A 266 -38.03 3.53 -14.63
CA ASP A 266 -36.61 3.86 -14.72
C ASP A 266 -36.05 3.37 -16.08
N ASP A 267 -35.42 4.28 -16.83
CA ASP A 267 -34.73 4.02 -18.09
C ASP A 267 -33.28 4.56 -18.03
N PRO A 268 -32.27 3.68 -17.99
CA PRO A 268 -32.36 2.21 -18.03
C PRO A 268 -32.98 1.62 -16.76
N PRO A 269 -33.46 0.35 -16.79
CA PRO A 269 -33.97 -0.32 -15.60
C PRO A 269 -32.99 -0.25 -14.41
N ASP A 270 -33.53 -0.02 -13.21
CA ASP A 270 -32.78 0.19 -11.96
C ASP A 270 -31.84 1.42 -11.97
N CYS A 271 -32.06 2.41 -12.85
CA CYS A 271 -31.22 3.61 -12.95
C CYS A 271 -31.03 4.30 -11.60
N TYR A 272 -32.12 4.51 -10.83
CA TYR A 272 -32.03 5.18 -9.53
C TYR A 272 -31.15 4.42 -8.56
N ARG A 273 -31.38 3.11 -8.40
CA ARG A 273 -30.57 2.24 -7.51
C ARG A 273 -29.09 2.29 -7.87
N GLN A 274 -28.76 2.28 -9.17
CA GLN A 274 -27.38 2.21 -9.64
C GLN A 274 -26.64 3.55 -9.62
N ARG A 275 -27.33 4.66 -9.89
CA ARG A 275 -26.72 5.99 -10.08
C ARG A 275 -26.95 6.94 -8.90
N TYR A 276 -28.14 6.91 -8.32
CA TYR A 276 -28.61 7.80 -7.25
C TYR A 276 -28.70 7.12 -5.88
N GLY A 277 -28.30 5.85 -5.80
CA GLY A 277 -28.17 5.10 -4.55
C GLY A 277 -26.73 4.69 -4.26
N MET A 278 -26.54 4.05 -3.10
CA MET A 278 -25.24 3.52 -2.64
C MET A 278 -24.94 2.11 -3.15
N TYR A 279 -25.88 1.47 -3.83
CA TYR A 279 -25.80 0.05 -4.19
C TYR A 279 -24.52 -0.27 -4.99
N SER A 280 -24.16 0.55 -5.97
CA SER A 280 -22.98 0.31 -6.81
C SER A 280 -21.67 0.41 -6.02
N ALA A 281 -21.55 1.41 -5.13
CA ALA A 281 -20.39 1.56 -4.26
C ALA A 281 -20.29 0.42 -3.23
N GLN A 282 -21.40 0.06 -2.57
CA GLN A 282 -21.45 -1.03 -1.59
C GLN A 282 -21.15 -2.39 -2.23
N LYS A 283 -21.76 -2.67 -3.38
CA LYS A 283 -21.52 -3.90 -4.14
C LYS A 283 -20.04 -4.04 -4.47
N TRP A 284 -19.44 -2.99 -5.04
CA TRP A 284 -18.01 -3.02 -5.37
C TRP A 284 -17.15 -3.21 -4.12
N PHE A 285 -17.42 -2.48 -3.04
CA PHE A 285 -16.68 -2.60 -1.78
C PHE A 285 -16.66 -4.04 -1.27
N TYR A 286 -17.83 -4.69 -1.17
CA TYR A 286 -17.89 -6.08 -0.70
C TYR A 286 -17.28 -7.08 -1.67
N GLN A 287 -17.36 -6.82 -2.98
CA GLN A 287 -16.67 -7.65 -3.96
C GLN A 287 -15.15 -7.58 -3.78
N GLU A 288 -14.58 -6.38 -3.61
CA GLU A 288 -13.15 -6.22 -3.34
C GLU A 288 -12.76 -6.81 -1.96
N ALA A 289 -13.60 -6.62 -0.94
CA ALA A 289 -13.38 -7.19 0.38
C ALA A 289 -13.33 -8.73 0.38
N PHE A 290 -14.22 -9.41 -0.35
CA PHE A 290 -14.28 -10.88 -0.34
C PHE A 290 -13.40 -11.54 -1.40
N TYR A 291 -13.14 -10.89 -2.52
CA TYR A 291 -12.49 -11.50 -3.68
C TYR A 291 -11.25 -10.76 -4.17
N GLY A 292 -10.94 -9.59 -3.61
CA GLY A 292 -9.72 -8.84 -3.93
C GLY A 292 -8.47 -9.42 -3.26
N GLU A 293 -7.33 -9.30 -3.93
CA GLU A 293 -6.04 -9.84 -3.45
C GLU A 293 -5.29 -8.87 -2.53
N ALA A 294 -5.47 -7.56 -2.71
CA ALA A 294 -4.86 -6.49 -1.91
C ALA A 294 -5.67 -6.19 -0.63
N GLN A 295 -5.96 -7.25 0.14
CA GLN A 295 -6.75 -7.24 1.37
C GLN A 295 -6.30 -6.17 2.38
N LEU A 296 -5.00 -6.06 2.66
CA LEU A 296 -4.49 -5.11 3.65
C LEU A 296 -4.77 -3.66 3.23
N ARG A 297 -4.60 -3.33 1.95
CA ARG A 297 -4.84 -1.98 1.45
C ARG A 297 -6.32 -1.63 1.55
N HIS A 298 -7.20 -2.55 1.18
CA HIS A 298 -8.64 -2.36 1.33
C HIS A 298 -9.05 -2.22 2.81
N ARG A 299 -8.43 -3.02 3.69
CA ARG A 299 -8.69 -2.99 5.14
C ARG A 299 -8.25 -1.69 5.79
N VAL A 300 -7.07 -1.17 5.41
CA VAL A 300 -6.58 0.12 5.89
C VAL A 300 -7.39 1.27 5.31
N ALA A 301 -7.77 1.23 4.02
CA ALA A 301 -8.69 2.22 3.45
C ALA A 301 -10.03 2.25 4.20
N TRP A 302 -10.57 1.09 4.56
CA TRP A 302 -11.76 1.00 5.41
C TRP A 302 -11.53 1.58 6.79
N ALA A 303 -10.42 1.27 7.46
CA ALA A 303 -10.08 1.88 8.76
C ALA A 303 -9.96 3.41 8.67
N LEU A 304 -9.32 3.93 7.63
CA LEU A 304 -9.22 5.37 7.38
C LEU A 304 -10.60 6.00 7.11
N SER A 305 -11.55 5.27 6.51
CA SER A 305 -12.92 5.76 6.35
C SER A 305 -13.67 5.93 7.66
N GLN A 306 -13.25 5.24 8.73
CA GLN A 306 -13.79 5.42 10.08
C GLN A 306 -13.16 6.60 10.82
N ILE A 307 -12.09 7.18 10.27
CA ILE A 307 -11.45 8.40 10.77
C ILE A 307 -11.94 9.60 9.94
N TRP A 308 -11.74 9.56 8.63
CA TRP A 308 -12.13 10.61 7.68
C TRP A 308 -13.58 10.46 7.21
N VAL A 309 -14.53 10.44 8.14
CA VAL A 309 -15.91 10.03 7.88
C VAL A 309 -16.64 11.00 6.93
N ILE A 310 -17.39 10.43 5.97
CA ILE A 310 -18.51 11.09 5.26
C ILE A 310 -19.72 10.14 5.26
N SER A 311 -20.93 10.67 5.05
CA SER A 311 -22.15 9.86 5.03
C SER A 311 -22.77 9.72 3.64
N GLY A 312 -23.17 8.50 3.29
CA GLY A 312 -23.99 8.24 2.10
C GLY A 312 -25.43 8.76 2.20
N THR A 313 -25.86 9.24 3.37
CA THR A 313 -27.15 9.93 3.55
C THR A 313 -27.12 11.35 2.99
N ASP A 314 -25.97 12.01 3.06
CA ASP A 314 -25.75 13.37 2.56
C ASP A 314 -25.10 13.34 1.18
N ILE A 315 -24.17 12.40 0.99
CA ILE A 315 -23.46 12.17 -0.27
C ILE A 315 -24.12 11.01 -1.02
N GLN A 316 -25.25 11.31 -1.66
CA GLN A 316 -26.23 10.29 -2.08
C GLN A 316 -25.92 9.54 -3.38
N GLN A 317 -24.87 9.90 -4.14
CA GLN A 317 -24.51 9.17 -5.37
C GLN A 317 -23.30 8.26 -5.18
N SER A 318 -23.39 7.01 -5.66
CA SER A 318 -22.27 6.05 -5.60
C SER A 318 -20.98 6.59 -6.24
N SER A 319 -21.08 7.39 -7.30
CA SER A 319 -19.93 8.01 -7.97
C SER A 319 -19.12 8.91 -7.04
N HIS A 320 -19.79 9.61 -6.11
CA HIS A 320 -19.17 10.51 -5.14
C HIS A 320 -18.42 9.71 -4.06
N MET A 321 -19.07 8.67 -3.52
CA MET A 321 -18.47 7.81 -2.50
C MET A 321 -17.27 7.03 -3.03
N ILE A 322 -17.31 6.59 -4.29
CA ILE A 322 -16.17 5.94 -4.94
C ILE A 322 -14.98 6.91 -5.04
N ALA A 323 -15.21 8.16 -5.45
CA ALA A 323 -14.13 9.16 -5.56
C ALA A 323 -13.49 9.47 -4.19
N TYR A 324 -14.30 9.58 -3.13
CA TYR A 324 -13.82 9.67 -1.75
C TYR A 324 -12.97 8.44 -1.35
N PHE A 325 -13.48 7.23 -1.59
CA PHE A 325 -12.78 6.00 -1.19
C PHE A 325 -11.47 5.79 -1.97
N GLN A 326 -11.39 6.28 -3.21
CA GLN A 326 -10.15 6.29 -4.00
C GLN A 326 -9.03 7.10 -3.33
N VAL A 327 -9.35 8.24 -2.71
CA VAL A 327 -8.36 9.03 -1.94
C VAL A 327 -7.84 8.21 -0.76
N LEU A 328 -8.73 7.59 0.00
CA LEU A 328 -8.35 6.75 1.15
C LEU A 328 -7.45 5.58 0.72
N ALA A 329 -7.84 4.86 -0.33
CA ALA A 329 -7.13 3.65 -0.72
C ALA A 329 -5.77 3.91 -1.40
N ARG A 330 -5.65 5.03 -2.13
CA ARG A 330 -4.36 5.48 -2.68
C ARG A 330 -3.39 5.89 -1.57
N ASN A 331 -3.89 6.50 -0.49
CA ASN A 331 -3.08 6.95 0.65
C ASN A 331 -2.96 5.93 1.79
N ALA A 332 -3.52 4.73 1.66
CA ALA A 332 -3.58 3.72 2.73
C ALA A 332 -2.22 3.39 3.38
N PHE A 333 -1.14 3.39 2.59
CA PHE A 333 0.22 3.14 3.08
C PHE A 333 1.13 4.38 2.93
N GLY A 334 0.52 5.55 2.72
CA GLY A 334 1.20 6.79 2.39
C GLY A 334 1.47 7.68 3.59
N ASN A 335 1.75 8.93 3.29
CA ASN A 335 2.03 9.96 4.28
C ASN A 335 0.73 10.63 4.77
N TRP A 336 0.60 10.82 6.09
CA TRP A 336 -0.59 11.45 6.69
C TRP A 336 -0.86 12.87 6.19
N ARG A 337 0.18 13.68 5.96
CA ARG A 337 0.05 15.04 5.40
C ARG A 337 -0.53 15.02 4.00
N GLN A 338 -0.14 14.03 3.18
CA GLN A 338 -0.68 13.86 1.83
C GLN A 338 -2.15 13.46 1.87
N LEU A 339 -2.51 12.48 2.72
CA LEU A 339 -3.91 12.10 2.93
C LEU A 339 -4.75 13.30 3.38
N MET A 340 -4.26 14.06 4.37
CA MET A 340 -4.93 15.25 4.87
C MET A 340 -5.15 16.28 3.76
N TYR A 341 -4.14 16.55 2.93
CA TYR A 341 -4.25 17.48 1.80
C TYR A 341 -5.29 17.02 0.78
N GLU A 342 -5.20 15.78 0.30
CA GLU A 342 -6.13 15.24 -0.70
C GLU A 342 -7.56 15.15 -0.17
N MET A 343 -7.72 14.77 1.10
CA MET A 343 -9.05 14.68 1.72
C MET A 343 -9.65 16.06 2.00
N THR A 344 -8.84 17.05 2.37
CA THR A 344 -9.29 18.46 2.50
C THR A 344 -9.90 18.98 1.21
N LEU A 345 -9.32 18.61 0.07
CA LEU A 345 -9.81 19.03 -1.23
C LEU A 345 -10.80 18.04 -1.85
N ASN A 346 -11.13 16.94 -1.17
CA ASN A 346 -12.12 15.99 -1.66
C ASN A 346 -13.52 16.64 -1.61
N PRO A 347 -14.27 16.69 -2.71
CA PRO A 347 -15.58 17.33 -2.71
C PRO A 347 -16.61 16.66 -1.80
N GLY A 348 -16.53 15.34 -1.59
CA GLY A 348 -17.40 14.62 -0.67
C GLY A 348 -17.23 15.12 0.77
N MET A 349 -15.97 15.24 1.21
CA MET A 349 -15.62 15.83 2.51
C MET A 349 -16.00 17.32 2.57
N GLY A 350 -15.73 18.06 1.49
CA GLY A 350 -16.04 19.47 1.39
C GLY A 350 -17.52 19.79 1.48
N GLU A 351 -18.38 18.94 0.93
CA GLU A 351 -19.84 19.05 1.09
C GLU A 351 -20.27 18.60 2.49
N TYR A 352 -19.77 17.46 2.98
CA TYR A 352 -20.17 16.88 4.26
C TYR A 352 -19.90 17.79 5.47
N LEU A 353 -18.83 18.59 5.40
CA LEU A 353 -18.45 19.57 6.44
C LEU A 353 -18.60 21.02 5.98
N ASP A 354 -19.44 21.27 4.97
CA ASP A 354 -19.80 22.59 4.44
C ASP A 354 -18.64 23.50 3.94
N MET A 355 -17.42 22.98 3.86
CA MET A 355 -16.26 23.72 3.36
C MET A 355 -16.48 24.22 1.93
N ALA A 356 -17.12 23.42 1.07
CA ALA A 356 -17.40 23.74 -0.33
C ALA A 356 -18.29 24.99 -0.51
N ARG A 357 -18.98 25.39 0.55
CA ARG A 357 -19.92 26.53 0.63
C ARG A 357 -19.41 27.65 1.53
N SER A 358 -18.27 27.46 2.21
CA SER A 358 -17.65 28.44 3.08
C SER A 358 -17.07 29.59 2.26
N THR A 359 -17.42 30.83 2.59
CA THR A 359 -16.91 32.03 1.89
C THR A 359 -16.45 33.07 2.89
N LYS A 360 -15.64 34.05 2.46
CA LYS A 360 -15.20 35.15 3.32
C LYS A 360 -16.35 35.97 3.94
N ASN A 361 -17.51 36.01 3.27
CA ASN A 361 -18.70 36.74 3.74
C ASN A 361 -19.65 35.86 4.55
N ASN A 362 -19.56 34.54 4.39
CA ASN A 362 -20.33 33.55 5.15
C ASN A 362 -19.41 32.37 5.50
N PRO A 363 -18.46 32.58 6.44
CA PRO A 363 -17.50 31.55 6.81
C PRO A 363 -18.18 30.44 7.62
N ASN A 364 -17.89 29.18 7.30
CA ASN A 364 -18.35 28.02 8.05
C ASN A 364 -17.17 27.33 8.74
N GLU A 365 -17.24 27.21 10.06
CA GLU A 365 -16.15 26.67 10.89
C GLU A 365 -16.12 25.14 10.98
N ASN A 366 -17.14 24.43 10.48
CA ASN A 366 -17.30 22.99 10.70
C ASN A 366 -16.04 22.22 10.28
N TYR A 367 -15.59 22.35 9.03
CA TYR A 367 -14.34 21.73 8.59
C TYR A 367 -13.11 22.18 9.39
N ALA A 368 -13.01 23.46 9.74
CA ALA A 368 -11.89 24.01 10.51
C ALA A 368 -11.81 23.44 11.93
N ARG A 369 -12.96 23.12 12.52
CA ARG A 369 -13.05 22.46 13.82
C ARG A 369 -12.67 20.99 13.70
N GLU A 370 -13.26 20.26 12.75
CA GLU A 370 -13.06 18.82 12.62
C GLU A 370 -11.63 18.43 12.20
N ILE A 371 -11.00 19.24 11.33
CA ILE A 371 -9.60 19.02 10.93
C ILE A 371 -8.64 19.09 12.12
N LEU A 372 -8.94 19.89 13.14
CA LEU A 372 -8.15 19.96 14.36
C LEU A 372 -8.59 18.89 15.37
N GLN A 373 -9.89 18.81 15.63
CA GLN A 373 -10.49 18.05 16.73
C GLN A 373 -10.55 16.54 16.47
N LEU A 374 -11.10 16.12 15.34
CA LEU A 374 -11.40 14.71 15.09
C LEU A 374 -10.30 14.03 14.28
N PHE A 375 -9.68 14.75 13.36
CA PHE A 375 -8.78 14.12 12.39
C PHE A 375 -7.30 14.22 12.76
N ASN A 376 -6.89 15.14 13.63
CA ASN A 376 -5.47 15.36 13.89
C ASN A 376 -5.13 15.52 15.38
N VAL A 377 -5.17 16.75 15.90
CA VAL A 377 -4.49 17.09 17.17
C VAL A 377 -5.33 16.87 18.41
N GLY A 378 -6.66 16.77 18.27
CA GLY A 378 -7.57 16.57 19.38
C GLY A 378 -7.79 17.83 20.23
N LEU A 379 -8.70 17.71 21.20
CA LEU A 379 -9.12 18.82 22.07
C LEU A 379 -8.08 19.18 23.14
N PHE A 380 -7.25 18.23 23.56
CA PHE A 380 -6.36 18.39 24.71
C PHE A 380 -4.96 17.91 24.40
N MET A 381 -3.98 18.60 24.98
CA MET A 381 -2.56 18.31 24.83
C MET A 381 -2.23 16.94 25.42
N LEU A 382 -1.37 16.20 24.72
CA LEU A 382 -0.89 14.88 25.13
C LEU A 382 0.59 14.92 25.50
N ASN A 383 0.98 14.08 26.45
CA ASN A 383 2.36 13.70 26.71
C ASN A 383 2.87 12.76 25.58
N PRO A 384 4.19 12.57 25.44
CA PRO A 384 4.74 11.64 24.44
C PRO A 384 4.27 10.18 24.60
N ASP A 385 3.80 9.79 25.78
CA ASP A 385 3.23 8.46 26.05
C ASP A 385 1.72 8.36 25.75
N GLY A 386 1.11 9.43 25.24
CA GLY A 386 -0.30 9.50 24.89
C GLY A 386 -1.25 9.83 26.04
N THR A 387 -0.75 10.03 27.27
CA THR A 387 -1.57 10.48 28.40
C THR A 387 -1.87 11.98 28.30
N TYR A 388 -2.98 12.44 28.87
CA TYR A 388 -3.31 13.87 28.85
C TYR A 388 -2.39 14.71 29.73
N GLN A 389 -1.98 15.87 29.22
CA GLN A 389 -1.35 16.91 30.02
C GLN A 389 -2.37 17.61 30.91
N ARG A 390 -1.95 17.98 32.12
CA ARG A 390 -2.77 18.66 33.10
C ARG A 390 -2.08 19.89 33.65
N ASP A 391 -2.86 20.94 33.92
CA ASP A 391 -2.40 22.14 34.61
C ASP A 391 -2.12 21.86 36.11
N ALA A 392 -1.65 22.89 36.83
CA ALA A 392 -1.36 22.78 38.26
C ALA A 392 -2.61 22.50 39.13
N GLN A 393 -3.81 22.68 38.57
CA GLN A 393 -5.09 22.41 39.21
C GLN A 393 -5.66 21.04 38.82
N GLY A 394 -4.97 20.29 37.96
CA GLY A 394 -5.38 18.97 37.49
C GLY A 394 -6.35 18.98 36.29
N ASN A 395 -6.67 20.14 35.70
CA ASN A 395 -7.52 20.22 34.52
C ASN A 395 -6.75 19.87 33.25
N LEU A 396 -7.45 19.36 32.24
CA LEU A 396 -6.86 19.07 30.94
C LEU A 396 -6.47 20.38 30.24
N ILE A 397 -5.27 20.42 29.66
CA ILE A 397 -4.79 21.58 28.92
C ILE A 397 -5.36 21.52 27.50
N PRO A 398 -6.16 22.51 27.04
CA PRO A 398 -6.72 22.51 25.70
C PRO A 398 -5.63 22.71 24.65
N THR A 399 -5.76 22.05 23.50
CA THR A 399 -4.81 22.19 22.38
C THR A 399 -4.89 23.56 21.71
N TYR A 400 -6.08 24.13 21.65
CA TYR A 400 -6.37 25.41 21.02
C TYR A 400 -7.63 26.04 21.61
N ASP A 401 -7.82 27.33 21.33
CA ASP A 401 -9.03 28.08 21.67
C ASP A 401 -9.89 28.37 20.42
N GLN A 402 -11.02 29.05 20.63
CA GLN A 402 -11.91 29.45 19.54
C GLN A 402 -11.25 30.44 18.57
N ASN A 403 -10.25 31.23 19.00
CA ASN A 403 -9.58 32.16 18.11
C ASN A 403 -8.75 31.40 17.05
N VAL A 404 -8.09 30.30 17.43
CA VAL A 404 -7.42 29.42 16.46
C VAL A 404 -8.44 28.85 15.47
N VAL A 405 -9.59 28.34 15.94
CA VAL A 405 -10.66 27.83 15.06
C VAL A 405 -11.10 28.91 14.08
N ASN A 406 -11.38 30.14 14.54
CA ASN A 406 -11.78 31.26 13.69
C ASN A 406 -10.74 31.58 12.61
N ASN A 407 -9.44 31.48 12.93
CA ASN A 407 -8.37 31.72 11.95
C ASN A 407 -8.26 30.59 10.92
N PHE A 408 -8.41 29.33 11.34
CA PHE A 408 -8.51 28.20 10.41
C PHE A 408 -9.76 28.27 9.54
N THR A 409 -10.90 28.71 10.07
CA THR A 409 -12.13 28.93 9.30
C THR A 409 -11.87 29.84 8.11
N LYS A 410 -11.10 30.92 8.30
CA LYS A 410 -10.70 31.82 7.22
C LYS A 410 -9.82 31.12 6.17
N VAL A 411 -8.90 30.22 6.57
CA VAL A 411 -8.05 29.43 5.63
C VAL A 411 -8.91 28.60 4.67
N PHE A 412 -10.04 28.08 5.15
CA PHE A 412 -10.89 27.19 4.37
C PHE A 412 -12.04 27.89 3.64
N THR A 413 -12.09 29.23 3.65
CA THR A 413 -13.05 29.96 2.82
C THR A 413 -12.71 29.89 1.33
N GLY A 414 -13.71 29.91 0.46
CA GLY A 414 -13.54 30.07 -0.98
C GLY A 414 -13.16 28.79 -1.73
N TRP A 415 -12.97 27.65 -1.07
CA TRP A 415 -12.82 26.36 -1.75
C TRP A 415 -14.18 25.84 -2.18
N SER A 416 -14.32 25.41 -3.42
CA SER A 416 -15.61 24.95 -3.95
C SER A 416 -15.45 23.95 -5.08
N PHE A 417 -16.58 23.37 -5.52
CA PHE A 417 -16.62 22.37 -6.58
C PHE A 417 -15.91 22.84 -7.86
N CYS A 418 -15.21 21.90 -8.49
CA CYS A 418 -14.37 22.11 -9.65
C CYS A 418 -15.24 22.29 -10.91
N GLU A 419 -15.31 23.53 -11.43
CA GLU A 419 -16.08 23.89 -12.64
C GLU A 419 -15.21 24.35 -13.82
N ASP A 420 -13.88 24.34 -13.66
CA ASP A 420 -12.96 24.75 -14.71
C ASP A 420 -12.79 23.65 -15.76
N THR A 421 -13.08 23.94 -17.03
CA THR A 421 -13.00 22.93 -18.11
C THR A 421 -11.60 22.44 -18.42
N ALA A 422 -10.57 23.22 -18.10
CA ALA A 422 -9.18 22.85 -18.34
C ALA A 422 -8.59 22.05 -17.17
N LEU A 423 -9.02 22.32 -15.94
CA LEU A 423 -8.49 21.69 -14.72
C LEU A 423 -9.34 20.54 -14.18
N CYS A 424 -10.62 20.45 -14.58
CA CYS A 424 -11.59 19.49 -14.04
C CYS A 424 -12.05 18.50 -15.12
N PRO A 425 -11.27 17.45 -15.44
CA PRO A 425 -11.56 16.53 -16.54
C PRO A 425 -12.84 15.71 -16.35
N ASN A 426 -13.33 15.54 -15.12
CA ASN A 426 -14.56 14.81 -14.84
C ASN A 426 -15.81 15.69 -14.82
N ARG A 427 -15.68 17.00 -15.03
CA ARG A 427 -16.81 17.94 -15.04
C ARG A 427 -17.88 17.50 -16.04
N THR A 428 -19.14 17.55 -15.60
CA THR A 428 -20.30 17.27 -16.44
C THR A 428 -21.31 18.40 -16.29
N ALA A 429 -21.79 18.95 -17.41
CA ALA A 429 -22.76 20.04 -17.37
C ALA A 429 -24.04 19.61 -16.63
N GLY A 430 -24.49 20.44 -15.68
CA GLY A 430 -25.70 20.17 -14.88
C GLY A 430 -25.50 19.18 -13.72
N ALA A 431 -24.27 18.74 -13.46
CA ALA A 431 -23.93 17.89 -12.32
C ALA A 431 -22.82 18.54 -11.48
N ILE A 432 -22.90 18.40 -10.16
CA ILE A 432 -21.85 18.87 -9.26
C ILE A 432 -20.64 17.94 -9.37
N ASN A 433 -19.43 18.50 -9.47
CA ASN A 433 -18.21 17.71 -9.63
C ASN A 433 -17.68 17.18 -8.30
N PHE A 434 -17.96 15.90 -8.02
CA PHE A 434 -17.45 15.18 -6.85
C PHE A 434 -16.20 14.33 -7.11
N LYS A 435 -15.69 14.34 -8.34
CA LYS A 435 -14.58 13.46 -8.76
C LYS A 435 -13.24 14.17 -8.81
N ASP A 436 -13.25 15.45 -9.19
CA ASP A 436 -12.04 16.27 -9.22
C ASP A 436 -11.89 17.04 -7.90
N PRO A 437 -10.65 17.34 -7.44
CA PRO A 437 -10.43 18.13 -6.24
C PRO A 437 -11.12 19.50 -6.30
N MET A 438 -11.62 19.99 -5.16
CA MET A 438 -12.11 21.36 -5.05
C MET A 438 -11.04 22.38 -5.44
N LEU A 439 -11.47 23.48 -6.03
CA LEU A 439 -10.61 24.59 -6.42
C LEU A 439 -10.91 25.84 -5.60
N LEU A 440 -9.86 26.62 -5.33
CA LEU A 440 -10.00 27.92 -4.72
C LEU A 440 -10.70 28.89 -5.67
N ARG A 441 -11.66 29.64 -5.14
CA ARG A 441 -12.33 30.77 -5.75
C ARG A 441 -11.80 32.04 -5.07
N PRO A 442 -10.76 32.70 -5.62
CA PRO A 442 -10.06 33.78 -4.92
C PRO A 442 -10.99 34.92 -4.47
N GLN A 443 -12.05 35.20 -5.24
CA GLN A 443 -13.04 36.22 -4.90
C GLN A 443 -13.80 35.93 -3.59
N ASN A 444 -13.93 34.65 -3.21
CA ASN A 444 -14.62 34.18 -2.02
C ASN A 444 -13.68 33.81 -0.88
N HIS A 445 -12.36 33.91 -1.07
CA HIS A 445 -11.37 33.57 -0.06
C HIS A 445 -11.02 34.79 0.81
N ASP A 446 -10.86 34.56 2.10
CA ASP A 446 -10.38 35.55 3.05
C ASP A 446 -8.85 35.69 2.94
N LEU A 447 -8.37 36.89 2.62
CA LEU A 447 -6.95 37.20 2.48
C LEU A 447 -6.38 37.91 3.73
N THR A 448 -7.14 38.01 4.82
CA THR A 448 -6.64 38.65 6.05
C THR A 448 -5.54 37.81 6.69
N ALA A 449 -4.65 38.44 7.45
CA ALA A 449 -3.65 37.73 8.22
C ALA A 449 -4.33 36.78 9.22
N LYS A 450 -3.75 35.58 9.40
CA LYS A 450 -4.31 34.52 10.26
C LYS A 450 -3.23 34.01 11.20
N THR A 451 -3.55 33.89 12.47
CA THR A 451 -2.68 33.22 13.45
C THR A 451 -3.15 31.78 13.58
N LEU A 452 -2.31 30.84 13.16
CA LEU A 452 -2.62 29.40 13.19
C LEU A 452 -2.07 28.74 14.46
N LEU A 453 -2.28 27.43 14.55
CA LEU A 453 -1.88 26.62 15.70
C LEU A 453 -0.36 26.52 15.80
N SER A 454 0.19 26.94 16.95
CA SER A 454 1.56 26.59 17.34
C SER A 454 1.50 25.37 18.26
N TYR A 455 1.99 24.23 17.76
CA TYR A 455 2.00 22.98 18.51
C TYR A 455 3.45 22.59 18.86
N PRO A 456 3.78 22.32 20.13
CA PRO A 456 5.13 21.95 20.55
C PRO A 456 5.69 20.76 19.75
N GLY A 457 6.89 20.91 19.21
CA GLY A 457 7.55 19.88 18.39
C GLY A 457 7.11 19.85 16.91
N SER A 458 6.15 20.69 16.49
CA SER A 458 5.86 20.89 15.07
C SER A 458 6.96 21.70 14.39
N SER A 459 7.59 21.14 13.37
CA SER A 459 8.68 21.78 12.61
C SER A 459 8.19 22.77 11.54
N SER A 460 6.88 22.99 11.40
CA SER A 460 6.28 23.62 10.21
C SER A 460 5.28 24.75 10.49
N THR A 461 5.54 25.57 11.49
CA THR A 461 4.95 26.92 11.58
C THR A 461 6.06 27.96 11.69
N MET A 462 6.63 28.33 10.54
CA MET A 462 7.25 29.65 10.44
C MET A 462 6.13 30.66 10.18
N ASN A 463 6.03 31.64 11.08
CA ASN A 463 5.09 32.75 11.05
C ASN A 463 5.09 33.51 9.73
#